data_AF-A0A5D2XYN4-F1
#
_entry.id   AF-A0A5D2XYN4-F1
#
_cell.length_a   1.000
_cell.length_b   1.000
_cell.length_c   1.000
_cell.angle_alpha   90.00
_cell.angle_beta   90.00
_cell.angle_gamma   90.00
#
_symmetry.space_group_name_H-M   'P 1'
#
loop_
_entity.id
_entity.type
_entity.pdbx_description
1 polymer ?
#
loop_
_entity_poly.entity_id
_entity_poly.type
_entity_poly.pdbx_seq_one_letter_code
_entity_poly.pdbx_strand_id
1 'polypeptide(L)'
;MASSSSLGSSIPAPEAVQVLVSSLADESPMVREASMASLKDISPLNPLLVLDCCSAVSRGGRRRFGNMAGVFQVMAFGVRALDKNDIDASYIGKLAKIATAEIISSKIGKGQQQVCLLQ
;
A
#
# COMPACT_ATOMS: atom_id res chain seq x y z
N MET A 1 -5.16 -22.81 17.50
CA MET A 1 -4.73 -23.50 16.26
C MET A 1 -3.94 -22.50 15.43
N ALA A 2 -2.69 -22.82 15.11
CA ALA A 2 -1.85 -22.05 14.22
C ALA A 2 -2.02 -22.59 12.79
N SER A 3 -2.22 -21.71 11.82
CA SER A 3 -2.06 -22.04 10.40
C SER A 3 -1.04 -21.05 9.82
N SER A 4 0.23 -21.41 9.95
CA SER A 4 1.31 -20.82 9.16
C SER A 4 1.15 -21.34 7.74
N SER A 5 0.41 -20.60 6.91
CA SER A 5 0.42 -20.82 5.48
C SER A 5 1.77 -20.35 4.97
N SER A 6 2.64 -21.27 4.57
CA SER A 6 3.79 -20.91 3.76
C SER A 6 3.25 -20.24 2.49
N LEU A 7 3.46 -18.93 2.36
CA LEU A 7 3.41 -18.31 1.05
C LEU A 7 4.56 -18.94 0.28
N GLY A 8 4.24 -20.00 -0.46
CA GLY A 8 5.12 -20.56 -1.47
C GLY A 8 5.66 -19.44 -2.33
N SER A 9 6.88 -19.61 -2.81
CA SER A 9 7.72 -18.65 -3.54
C SER A 9 7.16 -18.15 -4.89
N SER A 10 5.84 -18.02 -5.01
CA SER A 10 5.14 -17.44 -6.16
C SER A 10 4.65 -16.05 -5.82
N ILE A 11 4.91 -15.10 -6.72
CA ILE A 11 4.37 -13.74 -6.63
C ILE A 11 2.83 -13.85 -6.58
N PRO A 12 2.16 -13.27 -5.56
CA PRO A 12 0.71 -13.35 -5.42
C PRO A 12 0.03 -12.58 -6.57
N ALA A 13 -1.15 -13.07 -6.98
CA ALA A 13 -1.95 -12.39 -8.00
C ALA A 13 -2.37 -10.98 -7.53
N PRO A 14 -2.40 -9.97 -8.43
CA PRO A 14 -2.80 -8.60 -8.09
C PRO A 14 -4.14 -8.50 -7.37
N GLU A 15 -5.12 -9.33 -7.78
CA GLU A 15 -6.46 -9.37 -7.19
C GLU A 15 -6.42 -9.79 -5.72
N ALA A 16 -5.55 -10.74 -5.37
CA ALA A 16 -5.38 -11.18 -3.99
C ALA A 16 -4.78 -10.06 -3.12
N VAL A 17 -3.82 -9.30 -3.67
CA VAL A 17 -3.24 -8.16 -2.95
C VAL A 17 -4.24 -7.01 -2.81
N GLN A 18 -5.09 -6.75 -3.81
CA GLN A 18 -6.18 -5.78 -3.68
C GLN A 18 -7.18 -6.15 -2.60
N VAL A 19 -7.52 -7.44 -2.46
CA VAL A 19 -8.38 -7.93 -1.37
C VAL A 19 -7.72 -7.67 -0.02
N LEU A 20 -6.44 -8.01 0.15
CA LEU A 20 -5.70 -7.72 1.39
C LEU A 20 -5.69 -6.22 1.70
N VAL A 21 -5.33 -5.38 0.73
CA VAL A 21 -5.34 -3.92 0.92
C VAL A 21 -6.73 -3.42 1.31
N SER A 22 -7.80 -3.96 0.69
CA SER A 22 -9.20 -3.63 1.05
C SER A 22 -9.55 -4.06 2.48
N SER A 23 -9.05 -5.22 2.93
CA SER A 23 -9.23 -5.75 4.30
C SER A 23 -8.55 -4.90 5.38
N LEU A 24 -7.73 -3.91 5.04
CA LEU A 24 -7.23 -2.92 6.01
C LEU A 24 -8.35 -2.06 6.58
N ALA A 25 -9.48 -1.94 5.86
CA ALA A 25 -10.69 -1.27 6.32
C ALA A 25 -11.73 -2.22 6.94
N ASP A 26 -11.36 -3.47 7.24
CA ASP A 26 -12.26 -4.41 7.92
C ASP A 26 -12.60 -3.95 9.34
N GLU A 27 -13.82 -4.25 9.81
CA GLU A 27 -14.29 -3.88 11.15
C GLU A 27 -13.55 -4.65 12.24
N SER A 28 -13.15 -5.90 11.96
CA SER A 28 -12.43 -6.75 12.89
C SER A 28 -10.95 -6.34 13.02
N PRO A 29 -10.46 -6.04 14.23
CA PRO A 29 -9.05 -5.71 14.44
C PRO A 29 -8.12 -6.85 14.01
N MET A 30 -8.53 -8.10 14.23
CA MET A 30 -7.74 -9.27 13.85
C MET A 30 -7.55 -9.38 12.34
N VAL A 31 -8.58 -9.05 11.55
CA VAL A 31 -8.51 -9.10 10.07
C VAL A 31 -7.59 -7.99 9.55
N ARG A 32 -7.68 -6.79 10.13
CA ARG A 32 -6.78 -5.67 9.78
C ARG A 32 -5.32 -6.00 10.06
N GLU A 33 -5.02 -6.57 11.23
CA GLU A 33 -3.66 -6.95 11.62
C GLU A 33 -3.11 -8.08 10.77
N ALA A 34 -3.92 -9.13 10.50
CA ALA A 34 -3.52 -10.24 9.63
C ALA A 34 -3.26 -9.77 8.19
N SER A 35 -4.09 -8.86 7.68
CA SER A 35 -3.89 -8.26 6.37
C SER A 35 -2.60 -7.44 6.33
N MET A 36 -2.37 -6.59 7.32
CA MET A 36 -1.14 -5.80 7.43
C MET A 36 0.11 -6.69 7.51
N ALA A 37 0.07 -7.78 8.29
CA ALA A 37 1.16 -8.75 8.37
C ALA A 37 1.44 -9.40 7.01
N SER A 38 0.38 -9.87 6.33
CA SER A 38 0.50 -10.48 5.01
C SER A 38 1.10 -9.51 3.98
N LEU A 39 0.68 -8.24 3.99
CA LEU A 39 1.20 -7.20 3.09
C LEU A 39 2.67 -6.88 3.36
N LYS A 40 3.11 -6.92 4.63
CA LYS A 40 4.53 -6.76 4.99
C LYS A 40 5.39 -7.90 4.45
N ASP A 41 4.88 -9.13 4.44
CA ASP A 41 5.59 -10.29 3.91
C ASP A 41 5.65 -10.29 2.38
N ILE A 42 4.63 -9.73 1.71
CA ILE A 42 4.58 -9.61 0.24
C ILE A 42 5.42 -8.43 -0.27
N SER A 43 5.50 -7.34 0.50
CA SER A 43 6.22 -6.12 0.15
C SER A 43 7.66 -6.34 -0.35
N PRO A 44 8.53 -7.15 0.30
CA PRO A 44 9.88 -7.41 -0.20
C PRO A 44 9.92 -8.34 -1.41
N LEU A 45 8.86 -9.10 -1.69
CA LEU A 45 8.81 -10.00 -2.85
C LEU A 45 8.44 -9.24 -4.13
N ASN A 46 7.54 -8.26 -4.03
CA ASN A 46 7.15 -7.43 -5.17
C ASN A 46 6.57 -6.08 -4.71
N PRO A 47 7.44 -5.10 -4.39
CA PRO A 47 7.01 -3.80 -3.87
C PRO A 47 6.15 -3.00 -4.87
N LEU A 48 6.36 -3.17 -6.18
CA LEU A 48 5.55 -2.54 -7.24
C LEU A 48 4.09 -2.93 -7.17
N LEU A 49 3.85 -4.24 -7.12
CA LEU A 49 2.52 -4.79 -7.12
C LEU A 49 1.73 -4.32 -5.89
N VAL A 50 2.39 -4.24 -4.73
CA VAL A 50 1.78 -3.71 -3.50
C VAL A 50 1.43 -2.22 -3.67
N LEU A 51 2.35 -1.40 -4.18
CA LEU A 51 2.11 0.04 -4.37
C LEU A 51 1.01 0.33 -5.40
N ASP A 52 0.98 -0.40 -6.52
CA ASP A 52 -0.04 -0.27 -7.56
C ASP A 52 -1.43 -0.64 -7.00
N CYS A 53 -1.52 -1.70 -6.18
CA CYS A 53 -2.77 -2.09 -5.51
C CYS A 53 -3.23 -1.07 -4.45
N CYS A 54 -2.31 -0.55 -3.63
CA CYS A 54 -2.61 0.53 -2.68
C CYS A 54 -3.15 1.77 -3.39
N SER A 55 -2.55 2.16 -4.53
CA SER A 55 -3.02 3.27 -5.34
C SER A 55 -4.42 3.02 -5.93
N ALA A 56 -4.68 1.81 -6.43
CA ALA A 56 -5.98 1.46 -7.01
C ALA A 56 -7.10 1.54 -5.97
N VAL A 57 -6.85 1.03 -4.75
CA VAL A 57 -7.80 1.06 -3.65
C VAL A 57 -8.00 2.48 -3.10
N SER A 58 -6.93 3.29 -2.99
CA SER A 58 -7.01 4.70 -2.58
C SER A 58 -7.85 5.57 -3.54
N ARG A 59 -7.78 5.28 -4.85
CA ARG A 59 -8.48 6.05 -5.91
C ARG A 59 -9.98 5.74 -6.04
N GLY A 60 -10.52 4.78 -5.29
CA GLY A 60 -11.94 4.43 -5.31
C GLY A 60 -12.83 5.55 -4.77
N GLY A 61 -13.64 6.17 -5.66
CA GLY A 61 -14.50 7.31 -5.33
C GLY A 61 -15.64 7.05 -4.33
N ARG A 62 -16.14 8.16 -3.77
CA ARG A 62 -17.33 8.37 -2.89
C ARG A 62 -17.39 7.63 -1.56
N ARG A 63 -16.75 6.47 -1.40
CA ARG A 63 -16.57 5.83 -0.09
C ARG A 63 -15.16 6.10 0.38
N ARG A 64 -15.02 7.01 1.33
CA ARG A 64 -13.76 7.23 2.03
C ARG A 64 -13.30 5.89 2.59
N PHE A 65 -12.12 5.43 2.17
CA PHE A 65 -11.48 4.28 2.79
C PHE A 65 -11.34 4.59 4.29
N GLY A 66 -11.95 3.77 5.15
CA GLY A 66 -12.06 4.05 6.58
C GLY A 66 -10.70 4.07 7.30
N ASN A 67 -9.70 3.39 6.74
CA ASN A 67 -8.36 3.24 7.31
C ASN A 67 -7.26 3.66 6.33
N MET A 68 -7.28 4.92 5.89
CA MET A 68 -6.20 5.48 5.06
C MET A 68 -4.82 5.37 5.71
N ALA A 69 -4.75 5.43 7.05
CA ALA A 69 -3.51 5.25 7.80
C ALA A 69 -2.87 3.88 7.54
N GLY A 70 -3.67 2.81 7.49
CA GLY A 70 -3.19 1.47 7.14
C GLY A 70 -2.65 1.40 5.71
N VAL A 71 -3.32 2.03 4.75
CA VAL A 71 -2.86 2.08 3.35
C VAL A 71 -1.54 2.84 3.23
N PHE A 72 -1.39 3.99 3.90
CA PHE A 72 -0.14 4.75 3.93
C PHE A 72 1.00 3.97 4.59
N GLN A 73 0.73 3.24 5.67
CA GLN A 73 1.73 2.37 6.28
C GLN A 73 2.21 1.30 5.30
N VAL A 74 1.30 0.64 4.59
CA VAL A 74 1.67 -0.37 3.57
C VAL A 74 2.47 0.26 2.43
N MET A 75 2.10 1.46 1.97
CA MET A 75 2.88 2.19 0.98
C MET A 75 4.31 2.50 1.49
N ALA A 76 4.46 2.88 2.76
CA ALA A 76 5.78 3.13 3.36
C ALA A 76 6.64 1.85 3.42
N PHE A 77 6.05 0.69 3.74
CA PHE A 77 6.74 -0.59 3.66
C PHE A 77 7.14 -0.94 2.22
N GLY A 78 6.24 -0.74 1.25
CA GLY A 78 6.50 -0.93 -0.18
C GLY A 78 7.68 -0.09 -0.68
N VAL A 79 7.72 1.19 -0.31
CA VAL A 79 8.82 2.08 -0.67
C VAL A 79 10.13 1.69 0.04
N ARG A 80 10.08 1.29 1.31
CA ARG A 80 11.27 0.86 2.06
C ARG A 80 11.86 -0.44 1.54
N ALA A 81 11.03 -1.34 1.04
CA ALA A 81 11.43 -2.63 0.51
C ALA A 81 12.07 -2.54 -0.89
N LEU A 82 12.11 -1.34 -1.49
CA LEU A 82 12.80 -1.12 -2.75
C LEU A 82 14.30 -1.04 -2.54
N ASP A 83 15.05 -1.90 -3.24
CA ASP A 83 16.48 -1.72 -3.36
C ASP A 83 16.79 -0.61 -4.35
N LYS A 84 17.88 0.14 -4.11
CA LYS A 84 18.31 1.23 -5.00
C LYS A 84 18.62 0.77 -6.42
N ASN A 85 18.91 -0.52 -6.59
CA ASN A 85 19.21 -1.14 -7.87
C ASN A 85 17.95 -1.53 -8.67
N ASP A 86 16.76 -1.57 -8.03
CA ASP A 86 15.48 -1.90 -8.67
C ASP A 86 14.73 -0.67 -9.20
N ILE A 87 15.31 0.53 -9.02
CA ILE A 87 14.64 1.80 -9.27
C ILE A 87 15.03 2.34 -10.66
N ASP A 88 14.32 1.87 -11.69
CA ASP A 88 14.40 2.45 -13.04
C ASP A 88 13.65 3.78 -13.14
N ALA A 89 13.96 4.61 -14.14
CA ALA A 89 13.27 5.87 -14.40
C ALA A 89 11.73 5.70 -14.55
N SER A 90 11.29 4.56 -15.08
CA SER A 90 9.87 4.17 -15.16
C SER A 90 9.25 3.96 -13.77
N TYR A 91 10.00 3.34 -12.86
CA TYR A 91 9.63 3.13 -11.47
C TYR A 91 9.52 4.46 -10.71
N ILE A 92 10.54 5.31 -10.83
CA ILE A 92 10.54 6.67 -10.25
C ILE A 92 9.32 7.44 -10.77
N GLY A 93 9.00 7.30 -12.06
CA GLY A 93 7.80 7.88 -12.64
C GLY A 93 6.50 7.38 -12.01
N LYS A 94 6.40 6.09 -11.66
CA LYS A 94 5.26 5.53 -10.93
C LYS A 94 5.17 6.05 -9.49
N LEU A 95 6.29 6.06 -8.76
CA LEU A 95 6.35 6.64 -7.40
C LEU A 95 5.94 8.12 -7.41
N ALA A 96 6.49 8.89 -8.35
CA ALA A 96 6.14 10.29 -8.52
C ALA A 96 4.65 10.45 -8.85
N LYS A 97 4.04 9.58 -9.67
CA LYS A 97 2.61 9.60 -9.96
C LYS A 97 1.75 9.28 -8.74
N ILE A 98 2.13 8.29 -7.92
CA ILE A 98 1.40 7.95 -6.69
C ILE A 98 1.48 9.14 -5.72
N ALA A 99 2.69 9.64 -5.45
CA ALA A 99 2.89 10.82 -4.61
C ALA A 99 2.09 12.02 -5.12
N THR A 100 2.13 12.30 -6.43
CA THR A 100 1.45 13.44 -7.04
C THR A 100 -0.08 13.28 -7.06
N ALA A 101 -0.60 12.08 -7.31
CA ALA A 101 -2.04 11.82 -7.30
C ALA A 101 -2.64 12.03 -5.91
N GLU A 102 -1.93 11.62 -4.85
CA GLU A 102 -2.36 11.82 -3.47
C GLU A 102 -2.18 13.29 -3.02
N ILE A 103 -1.08 13.96 -3.41
CA ILE A 103 -0.81 15.38 -3.12
C ILE A 103 -1.84 16.30 -3.82
N ILE A 104 -2.18 16.05 -5.09
CA ILE A 104 -3.09 16.90 -5.88
C ILE A 104 -4.57 16.62 -5.59
N SER A 105 -4.94 15.41 -5.13
CA SER A 105 -6.33 15.09 -4.73
C SER A 105 -6.79 15.85 -3.47
N SER A 106 -5.86 16.50 -2.76
CA SER A 106 -6.17 17.47 -1.69
C SER A 106 -6.45 18.85 -2.26
N LYS A 107 -7.65 19.09 -2.79
CA LYS A 107 -8.08 20.43 -3.20
C LYS A 107 -8.16 21.34 -1.97
N ILE A 108 -7.17 22.23 -1.82
CA ILE A 108 -7.21 23.49 -1.05
C ILE A 108 -7.79 23.33 0.36
N GLY A 109 -6.99 22.76 1.25
CA GLY A 109 -7.18 22.83 2.70
C GLY A 109 -5.81 23.01 3.33
N LYS A 110 -5.42 24.27 3.58
CA LYS A 110 -4.12 24.61 4.16
C LYS A 110 -3.94 23.85 5.48
N GLY A 111 -2.90 23.02 5.61
CA GLY A 111 -2.41 22.67 6.94
C GLY A 111 -1.67 21.36 7.16
N GLN A 112 -1.72 20.34 6.29
CA GLN A 112 -1.18 19.01 6.67
C GLN A 112 -0.44 18.22 5.58
N GLN A 113 0.10 18.85 4.54
CA GLN A 113 0.74 18.12 3.43
C GLN A 113 2.23 17.76 3.62
N GLN A 114 2.89 18.22 4.69
CA GLN A 114 4.34 17.97 4.86
C GLN A 114 4.70 16.70 5.64
N VAL A 115 3.73 15.98 6.23
CA VAL A 115 4.07 14.95 7.23
C VAL A 115 4.25 13.55 6.65
N CYS A 116 3.62 13.20 5.53
CA CYS A 116 3.60 11.80 5.06
C CYS A 116 4.84 11.34 4.26
N LEU A 117 5.84 12.20 4.02
CA LEU A 117 7.03 11.84 3.22
C LEU A 117 8.36 12.01 3.98
N LEU A 118 8.36 12.46 5.23
CA LEU A 118 9.58 12.78 6.00
C LEU A 118 9.62 12.26 7.45
N GLN A 119 8.79 11.28 7.83
CA GLN A 119 8.98 10.52 9.07
C GLN A 119 8.99 9.02 8.83
#